data_AF-A0A9E0L9Y4-F1
#
_entry.id   AF-A0A9E0L9Y4-F1
#
_cell.length_a   1.000
_cell.length_b   1.000
_cell.length_c   1.000
_cell.angle_alpha   90.00
_cell.angle_beta   90.00
_cell.angle_gamma   90.00
#
_symmetry.space_group_name_H-M   'P 1'
#
loop_
_entity.id
_entity.type
_entity.pdbx_description
1 polymer ?
#
loop_
_entity_poly.entity_id
_entity_poly.type
_entity_poly.pdbx_seq_one_letter_code
_entity_poly.pdbx_strand_id
1 'polypeptide(L)'
;MFTPKTFNIPPLKGISSKTIEEHIKLYEGYVKNANLIIEKMSTLDSEKDPYVAGELFRRFSFEYNGMRNHEVYFASLEGGAVPMNPESHLGKRLLELFGSYESFVKEFSSLAVTRGIGWAVLWYDKNEDKFL
;
A
#
# COMPACT_ATOMS: atom_id res chain seq x y z
N MET A 1 -5.33 3.41 18.80
CA MET A 1 -4.10 3.99 18.23
C MET A 1 -3.36 2.90 17.47
N PHE A 2 -2.76 3.24 16.33
CA PHE A 2 -1.98 2.34 15.49
C PHE A 2 -0.54 2.21 16.01
N THR A 3 0.06 1.05 15.76
CA THR A 3 1.46 0.76 16.12
C THR A 3 2.23 0.42 14.83
N PRO A 4 3.43 0.98 14.61
CA PRO A 4 4.24 0.61 13.47
C PRO A 4 4.57 -0.89 13.48
N LYS A 5 4.41 -1.55 12.34
CA LYS A 5 4.87 -2.91 12.12
C LYS A 5 6.37 -2.91 11.82
N THR A 6 7.02 -4.01 12.14
CA THR A 6 8.38 -4.31 11.71
C THR A 6 8.35 -5.24 10.52
N PHE A 7 9.37 -5.14 9.65
CA PHE A 7 9.47 -5.93 8.43
C PHE A 7 10.89 -6.46 8.29
N ASN A 8 11.04 -7.73 7.91
CA ASN A 8 12.33 -8.35 7.63
C ASN A 8 12.55 -8.47 6.12
N ILE A 9 13.10 -7.40 5.53
CA ILE A 9 13.29 -7.28 4.09
C ILE A 9 14.76 -7.63 3.75
N PRO A 10 15.01 -8.70 2.96
CA PRO A 10 16.36 -9.02 2.52
C PRO A 10 16.89 -7.98 1.52
N PRO A 11 18.20 -7.96 1.20
CA PRO A 11 18.74 -7.10 0.15
C PRO A 11 17.99 -7.29 -1.18
N LEU A 12 17.53 -6.18 -1.76
CA LEU A 12 16.74 -6.19 -2.99
C LEU A 12 17.61 -5.84 -4.21
N LYS A 13 17.22 -6.40 -5.37
CA LYS A 13 17.81 -6.01 -6.66
C LYS A 13 17.10 -4.75 -7.17
N GLY A 14 17.87 -3.69 -7.42
CA GLY A 14 17.34 -2.44 -7.99
C GLY A 14 16.77 -1.45 -6.96
N ILE A 15 16.66 -1.84 -5.69
CA ILE A 15 16.29 -0.94 -4.58
C ILE A 15 17.36 -1.06 -3.51
N SER A 16 18.01 0.06 -3.18
CA SER A 16 19.08 0.06 -2.19
C SER A 16 18.54 -0.14 -0.77
N SER A 17 19.36 -0.72 0.12
CA SER A 17 19.02 -0.82 1.55
C SER A 17 18.74 0.55 2.17
N LYS A 18 19.45 1.60 1.71
CA LYS A 18 19.21 2.97 2.16
C LYS A 18 17.84 3.49 1.76
N THR A 19 17.39 3.18 0.54
CA THR A 19 16.03 3.51 0.08
C THR A 19 14.99 2.84 0.97
N ILE A 20 15.14 1.56 1.31
CA ILE A 20 14.21 0.86 2.20
C ILE A 20 14.20 1.48 3.60
N GLU A 21 15.38 1.78 4.18
CA GLU A 21 15.49 2.43 5.50
C GLU A 21 14.73 3.76 5.55
N GLU A 22 14.95 4.64 4.56
CA GLU A 22 14.25 5.93 4.50
C GLU A 22 12.75 5.77 4.22
N HIS A 23 12.36 4.76 3.43
CA HIS A 23 10.95 4.49 3.14
C HIS A 23 10.19 3.97 4.38
N ILE A 24 10.85 3.20 5.25
CA ILE A 24 10.29 2.78 6.54
C ILE A 24 10.08 3.99 7.46
N LYS A 25 11.00 4.95 7.51
CA LYS A 25 10.81 6.20 8.28
C LYS A 25 9.61 7.01 7.80
N LEU A 26 9.40 7.07 6.48
CA LEU A 26 8.20 7.70 5.90
C LEU A 26 6.92 6.97 6.36
N TYR A 27 6.93 5.64 6.36
CA TYR A 27 5.85 4.81 6.91
C TYR A 27 5.55 5.09 8.38
N GLU A 28 6.58 5.13 9.23
CA GLU A 28 6.44 5.47 10.65
C GLU A 28 5.82 6.87 10.83
N GLY A 29 6.16 7.80 9.94
CA GLY A 29 5.52 9.12 9.85
C GLY A 29 4.01 9.03 9.61
N TYR A 30 3.56 8.21 8.66
CA TYR A 30 2.13 7.98 8.41
C TYR A 30 1.41 7.42 9.64
N VAL A 31 2.00 6.44 10.33
CA VAL A 31 1.44 5.87 11.57
C VAL A 31 1.29 6.94 12.65
N LYS A 32 2.35 7.73 12.88
CA LYS A 32 2.36 8.81 13.87
C LYS A 32 1.30 9.87 13.56
N ASN A 33 1.20 10.29 12.31
CA ASN A 33 0.29 11.35 11.92
C ASN A 33 -1.18 10.89 11.93
N ALA A 34 -1.47 9.66 11.51
CA ALA A 34 -2.82 9.09 11.61
C ALA A 34 -3.31 9.10 13.06
N ASN A 35 -2.44 8.70 13.99
CA ASN A 35 -2.68 8.76 15.43
C ASN A 35 -2.90 10.19 15.94
N LEU A 36 -2.03 11.12 15.57
CA LEU A 36 -2.15 12.54 15.96
C LEU A 36 -3.48 13.15 15.48
N ILE A 37 -3.96 12.77 14.29
CA ILE A 37 -5.24 13.27 13.78
C ILE A 37 -6.41 12.69 14.57
N ILE A 38 -6.39 11.41 14.93
CA ILE A 38 -7.39 10.79 15.82
C ILE A 38 -7.46 11.55 17.15
N GLU A 39 -6.31 11.89 17.74
CA GLU A 39 -6.25 12.68 18.97
C GLU A 39 -6.84 14.08 18.82
N LYS A 40 -6.56 14.76 17.70
CA LYS A 40 -7.15 16.09 17.44
C LYS A 40 -8.66 16.03 17.20
N MET A 41 -9.12 15.00 16.52
CA MET A 41 -10.54 14.80 16.25
C MET A 41 -11.34 14.46 17.50
N SER A 42 -10.73 13.79 18.49
CA SER A 42 -11.44 13.41 19.73
C SER A 42 -11.77 14.60 20.65
N THR A 43 -11.10 15.74 20.47
CA THR A 43 -11.34 16.96 21.24
C THR A 43 -12.00 18.08 20.42
N LEU A 44 -12.22 17.86 19.12
CA LEU A 44 -12.80 18.85 18.23
C LEU A 44 -14.34 18.86 18.33
N ASP A 45 -14.90 20.05 18.53
CA ASP A 45 -16.33 20.28 18.36
C ASP A 45 -16.62 20.54 16.87
N SER A 46 -17.02 19.49 16.15
CA SER A 46 -17.22 19.55 14.70
C SER A 46 -18.37 20.45 14.27
N GLU A 47 -19.31 20.76 15.15
CA GLU A 47 -20.41 21.69 14.84
C GLU A 47 -19.93 23.15 14.89
N LYS A 48 -18.98 23.45 15.78
CA LYS A 48 -18.37 24.79 15.87
C LYS A 48 -17.34 25.05 14.78
N ASP A 49 -16.54 24.04 14.42
CA ASP A 49 -15.45 24.18 13.45
C ASP A 49 -15.55 23.17 12.28
N PRO A 50 -16.62 23.22 11.46
CA PRO A 50 -16.88 22.22 10.42
C PRO A 50 -15.80 22.17 9.33
N TYR A 51 -15.15 23.30 9.02
CA TYR A 51 -14.03 23.35 8.07
C TYR A 51 -12.80 22.59 8.58
N VAL A 52 -12.48 22.75 9.87
CA VAL A 52 -11.35 22.06 10.49
C VAL A 52 -11.64 20.56 10.55
N ALA A 53 -12.87 20.18 10.92
CA ALA A 53 -13.30 18.79 10.93
C ALA A 53 -13.13 18.17 9.53
N GLY A 54 -13.63 18.83 8.48
CA GLY A 54 -13.49 18.37 7.09
C GLY A 54 -12.04 18.14 6.67
N GLU A 55 -11.14 19.08 6.98
CA GLU A 55 -9.72 18.93 6.65
C GLU A 55 -9.04 17.81 7.45
N LEU A 56 -9.41 17.61 8.72
CA LEU A 56 -8.90 16.48 9.51
C LEU A 56 -9.37 15.14 8.94
N PHE A 57 -10.63 15.00 8.54
CA PHE A 57 -11.13 13.78 7.89
C PHE A 57 -10.39 13.48 6.57
N ARG A 58 -10.22 14.51 5.72
CA ARG A 58 -9.49 14.37 4.46
C ARG A 58 -8.03 13.98 4.70
N ARG A 59 -7.37 14.63 5.67
CA ARG A 59 -5.98 14.33 6.02
C ARG A 59 -5.83 12.96 6.66
N PHE A 60 -6.76 12.56 7.53
CA PHE A 60 -6.76 11.23 8.13
C PHE A 60 -6.78 10.15 7.06
N SER A 61 -7.65 10.31 6.05
CA SER A 61 -7.72 9.37 4.93
C SER A 61 -6.38 9.25 4.18
N PHE A 62 -5.66 10.36 4.01
CA PHE A 62 -4.32 10.33 3.40
C PHE A 62 -3.30 9.59 4.28
N GLU A 63 -3.21 9.91 5.57
CA GLU A 63 -2.25 9.27 6.48
C GLU A 63 -2.57 7.79 6.69
N TYR A 64 -3.85 7.45 6.86
CA TYR A 64 -4.31 6.08 7.07
C TYR A 64 -4.02 5.19 5.86
N ASN A 65 -4.36 5.65 4.65
CA ASN A 65 -4.07 4.89 3.42
C ASN A 65 -2.57 4.84 3.15
N GLY A 66 -1.82 5.91 3.45
CA GLY A 66 -0.36 5.91 3.44
C GLY A 66 0.18 4.77 4.31
N MET A 67 -0.25 4.70 5.58
CA MET A 67 0.12 3.62 6.50
C MET A 67 -0.23 2.23 5.92
N ARG A 68 -1.49 1.99 5.51
CA ARG A 68 -1.94 0.67 5.07
C ARG A 68 -1.27 0.19 3.78
N ASN A 69 -1.09 1.08 2.80
CA ASN A 69 -0.44 0.72 1.55
C ASN A 69 1.04 0.33 1.77
N HIS A 70 1.74 1.05 2.65
CA HIS A 70 3.12 0.70 2.99
C HIS A 70 3.20 -0.62 3.76
N GLU A 71 2.23 -0.93 4.63
CA GLU A 71 2.19 -2.24 5.30
C GLU A 71 2.08 -3.39 4.29
N VAL A 72 1.23 -3.25 3.26
CA VAL A 72 1.10 -4.26 2.18
C VAL A 72 2.38 -4.33 1.36
N TYR A 73 2.94 -3.17 0.98
CA TYR A 73 4.17 -3.08 0.20
C TYR A 73 5.35 -3.77 0.90
N PHE A 74 5.64 -3.42 2.16
CA PHE A 74 6.78 -4.00 2.85
C PHE A 74 6.59 -5.48 3.15
N ALA A 75 5.39 -5.90 3.54
CA ALA A 75 5.07 -7.33 3.72
C ALA A 75 5.29 -8.14 2.42
N SER A 76 5.00 -7.55 1.25
CA SER A 76 5.22 -8.20 -0.05
C SER A 76 6.70 -8.39 -0.42
N LEU A 77 7.62 -7.71 0.27
CA LEU A 77 9.06 -7.79 0.05
C LEU A 77 9.76 -8.74 1.02
N GLU A 78 9.07 -9.17 2.08
CA GLU A 78 9.62 -10.12 3.05
C GLU A 78 9.86 -11.49 2.40
N GLY A 79 10.94 -12.16 2.81
CA GLY A 79 11.33 -13.46 2.23
C GLY A 79 11.95 -13.37 0.83
N GLY A 80 11.95 -12.20 0.20
CA GLY A 80 12.56 -11.96 -1.11
C GLY A 80 11.70 -12.47 -2.28
N ALA A 81 12.21 -12.30 -3.50
CA ALA A 81 11.47 -12.66 -4.70
C ALA A 81 11.32 -14.18 -4.83
N VAL A 82 10.09 -14.63 -4.98
CA VAL A 82 9.73 -16.03 -5.27
C VAL A 82 9.14 -16.10 -6.67
N PRO A 83 9.54 -17.07 -7.52
CA PRO A 83 8.92 -17.26 -8.82
C PRO A 83 7.41 -17.47 -8.70
N MET A 84 6.65 -16.91 -9.65
CA MET A 84 5.22 -17.13 -9.73
C MET A 84 4.95 -18.63 -9.95
N ASN A 85 4.07 -19.21 -9.13
CA ASN A 85 3.61 -20.59 -9.29
C ASN A 85 2.35 -20.62 -10.17
N PRO A 86 2.40 -21.13 -11.42
CA PRO A 86 1.25 -21.13 -12.31
C PRO A 86 0.12 -22.02 -11.81
N GLU A 87 0.41 -22.98 -10.93
CA GLU A 87 -0.60 -23.87 -10.35
C GLU A 87 -1.32 -23.28 -9.13
N SER A 88 -0.79 -22.19 -8.58
CA SER A 88 -1.44 -21.46 -7.49
C SER A 88 -2.74 -20.80 -7.94
N HIS A 89 -3.64 -20.51 -7.00
CA HIS A 89 -4.89 -19.82 -7.31
C HIS A 89 -4.64 -18.46 -8.00
N LEU A 90 -3.69 -17.66 -7.50
CA LEU A 90 -3.27 -16.42 -8.14
C LEU A 90 -2.70 -16.65 -9.54
N GLY A 91 -1.79 -17.62 -9.69
CA GLY A 91 -1.16 -17.94 -10.97
C GLY A 91 -2.18 -18.30 -12.05
N LYS A 92 -3.12 -19.20 -11.74
CA LYS A 92 -4.20 -19.59 -12.65
C LYS A 92 -5.02 -18.39 -13.10
N ARG A 93 -5.44 -17.54 -12.16
CA ARG A 93 -6.24 -16.36 -12.47
C ARG A 93 -5.47 -15.34 -13.33
N LEU A 94 -4.19 -15.12 -13.06
CA LEU A 94 -3.36 -14.24 -13.90
C LEU A 94 -3.21 -14.78 -15.32
N LEU A 95 -3.03 -16.09 -15.48
CA LEU A 95 -2.95 -16.70 -16.81
C LEU A 95 -4.29 -16.66 -17.55
N GLU A 96 -5.41 -16.83 -16.87
CA GLU A 96 -6.76 -16.67 -17.43
C GLU A 96 -7.01 -15.23 -17.93
N LEU A 97 -6.58 -14.22 -17.16
CA LEU A 97 -6.83 -12.81 -17.46
C LEU A 97 -5.89 -12.23 -18.51
N PHE A 98 -4.60 -12.56 -18.43
CA PHE A 98 -3.56 -11.91 -19.24
C PHE A 98 -2.96 -12.84 -20.31
N GLY A 99 -3.34 -14.12 -20.33
CA GLY A 99 -2.83 -15.15 -21.24
C GLY A 99 -1.41 -15.64 -20.91
N SER A 100 -0.56 -14.81 -20.31
CA SER A 100 0.77 -15.16 -19.82
C SER A 100 1.20 -14.28 -18.65
N TYR A 101 2.15 -14.76 -17.86
CA TYR A 101 2.73 -13.97 -16.77
C TYR A 101 3.52 -12.77 -17.30
N GLU A 102 4.18 -12.92 -18.45
CA GLU A 102 4.93 -11.87 -19.12
C GLU A 102 4.00 -10.74 -19.59
N SER A 103 2.82 -11.08 -20.13
CA SER A 103 1.77 -10.11 -20.46
C SER A 103 1.33 -9.34 -19.22
N PHE A 104 1.06 -10.04 -18.11
CA PHE A 104 0.68 -9.41 -16.84
C PHE A 104 1.77 -8.43 -16.37
N VAL A 105 3.02 -8.86 -16.30
CA VAL A 105 4.14 -8.01 -15.84
C VAL A 105 4.27 -6.78 -16.74
N LYS A 106 4.13 -6.93 -18.06
CA LYS A 106 4.20 -5.82 -19.01
C LYS A 106 3.09 -4.80 -18.77
N GLU A 107 1.84 -5.25 -18.66
CA GLU A 107 0.69 -4.36 -18.46
C GLU A 107 0.72 -3.69 -17.08
N PHE A 108 0.98 -4.46 -16.02
CA PHE A 108 1.08 -3.94 -14.66
C PHE A 108 2.24 -2.93 -14.52
N SER A 109 3.38 -3.19 -15.16
CA SER A 109 4.50 -2.24 -15.17
C SER A 109 4.18 -0.96 -15.95
N SER A 110 3.40 -1.07 -17.04
CA SER A 110 2.92 0.10 -17.78
C SER A 110 1.96 0.95 -16.94
N LEU A 111 1.13 0.33 -16.10
CA LEU A 111 0.28 1.06 -15.15
C LEU A 111 1.14 1.75 -14.08
N ALA A 112 2.14 1.06 -13.54
CA ALA A 112 3.01 1.58 -12.47
C ALA A 112 3.86 2.80 -12.87
N VAL A 113 4.08 3.05 -14.16
CA VAL A 113 4.83 4.23 -14.64
C VAL A 113 3.93 5.45 -14.89
N THR A 114 2.64 5.38 -14.56
CA THR A 114 1.71 6.51 -14.68
C THR A 114 2.19 7.70 -13.86
N ARG A 115 2.20 8.91 -14.46
CA ARG A 115 2.69 10.12 -13.80
C ARG A 115 1.79 10.53 -12.63
N GLY A 116 2.40 10.71 -11.46
CA GLY A 116 1.75 11.20 -10.25
C GLY A 116 2.24 10.46 -9.02
N ILE A 117 1.85 10.95 -7.84
CA ILE A 117 2.02 10.19 -6.59
C ILE A 117 0.86 9.19 -6.55
N GLY A 118 1.18 7.89 -6.51
CA GLY A 118 0.16 6.85 -6.55
C GLY A 118 0.72 5.46 -6.37
N TRP A 119 -0.15 4.47 -6.53
CA TRP A 119 0.13 3.05 -6.39
C TRP A 119 -0.46 2.29 -7.58
N ALA A 120 0.26 1.28 -8.07
CA ALA A 120 -0.33 0.21 -8.86
C ALA A 120 -0.65 -0.95 -7.91
N VAL A 121 -1.90 -1.42 -7.92
CA VAL A 121 -2.38 -2.45 -6.99
C VAL A 121 -3.15 -3.48 -7.79
N LEU A 122 -2.85 -4.76 -7.58
CA LEU A 122 -3.66 -5.88 -8.02
C LEU A 122 -4.64 -6.22 -6.89
N TRP A 123 -5.92 -5.96 -7.09
CA TRP A 123 -6.96 -6.22 -6.10
C TRP A 123 -7.59 -7.59 -6.30
N TYR A 124 -8.11 -8.19 -5.23
CA TYR A 124 -8.94 -9.38 -5.30
C TYR A 124 -10.33 -9.07 -4.76
N ASP A 125 -11.32 -9.06 -5.65
CA ASP A 125 -12.73 -8.99 -5.29
C ASP A 125 -13.21 -10.39 -4.90
N LYS A 126 -13.49 -10.58 -3.60
CA LYS A 126 -13.96 -11.84 -3.04
C LYS A 126 -15.41 -12.17 -3.42
N ASN A 127 -16.22 -11.16 -3.73
CA ASN A 127 -17.62 -11.36 -4.08
C ASN A 127 -17.72 -11.90 -5.51
N GLU A 128 -16.90 -11.35 -6.40
CA GLU A 128 -16.86 -11.72 -7.82
C GLU A 128 -15.84 -12.81 -8.14
N ASP A 129 -14.99 -13.18 -7.17
CA ASP A 129 -13.84 -14.08 -7.33
C ASP A 129 -12.93 -13.67 -8.51
N LYS A 130 -12.58 -12.37 -8.54
CA LYS A 130 -11.84 -11.76 -9.66
C LYS A 130 -10.66 -10.93 -9.18
N PHE A 131 -9.60 -10.94 -9.98
CA PHE A 131 -8.50 -9.99 -9.84
C PHE A 131 -8.75 -8.75 -10.72
N LEU A 132 -8.45 -7.58 -10.17
CA LEU A 132 -8.64 -6.25 -10.79
C LEU A 132 -7.33 -5.47 -10.83
#